data_AF-A0A7J9N2W1-F1
#
_entry.id   AF-A0A7J9N2W1-F1
#
_cell.length_a   1.000
_cell.length_b   1.000
_cell.length_c   1.000
_cell.angle_alpha   90.00
_cell.angle_beta   90.00
_cell.angle_gamma   90.00
#
_symmetry.space_group_name_H-M   'P 1'
#
loop_
_entity.id
_entity.type
_entity.pdbx_description
1 polymer ?
#
loop_
_entity_poly.entity_id
_entity_poly.type
_entity_poly.pdbx_seq_one_letter_code
_entity_poly.pdbx_strand_id
1 'polypeptide(L)'
;MANVDLVDTELANLNIIDEEKDPMVVLGENIADEQLYDLCLVGRVLTDSVVNFPSLRNTLANLWHPLKGVSITKLENKMILFRFYSEIDLMRVLDGLPWFFNRHLIVFHILAGGEEPNSIPLWHTAFWVQVHNLPIGVTSEGTAPSLVTLLANLWSMTQRW
;
A
#
# COMPACT_ATOMS: atom_id res chain seq x y z
N MET A 1 -57.47 3.28 24.61
CA MET A 1 -56.65 4.20 23.79
C MET A 1 -55.22 4.05 24.26
N ALA A 2 -54.45 3.19 23.59
CA ALA A 2 -53.05 2.98 23.90
C ALA A 2 -52.23 4.12 23.27
N ASN A 3 -51.35 4.72 24.06
CA ASN A 3 -50.51 5.85 23.73
C ASN A 3 -49.47 5.43 22.68
N VAL A 4 -49.58 5.96 21.46
CA VAL A 4 -48.70 5.63 20.32
C VAL A 4 -47.39 6.43 20.37
N ASP A 5 -47.25 7.38 21.31
CA ASP A 5 -46.13 8.32 21.33
C ASP A 5 -44.92 7.85 22.17
N LEU A 6 -44.92 6.62 22.69
CA LEU A 6 -43.81 6.12 23.51
C LEU A 6 -42.72 5.38 22.72
N VAL A 7 -42.97 5.01 21.46
CA VAL A 7 -42.02 4.18 20.67
C VAL A 7 -41.09 5.04 19.81
N ASP A 8 -41.48 6.28 19.48
CA ASP A 8 -40.69 7.18 18.63
C ASP A 8 -39.61 7.97 19.39
N THR A 9 -39.68 8.00 20.72
CA THR A 9 -38.74 8.82 21.53
C THR A 9 -37.46 8.06 21.89
N GLU A 10 -37.45 6.72 21.81
CA GLU A 10 -36.25 5.92 22.08
C GLU A 10 -35.32 5.75 20.86
N LEU A 11 -35.76 6.11 19.66
CA LEU A 11 -34.94 6.05 18.44
C LEU A 11 -34.02 7.27 18.26
N ALA A 12 -34.31 8.38 18.95
CA ALA A 12 -33.58 9.64 18.79
C ALA A 12 -32.28 9.73 19.62
N ASN A 13 -31.97 8.74 20.45
CA ASN A 13 -30.81 8.76 21.36
C ASN A 13 -29.67 7.81 20.95
N LEU A 14 -29.68 7.30 19.72
CA LEU A 14 -28.46 6.73 19.13
C LEU A 14 -27.58 7.86 18.62
N ASN A 15 -26.93 8.56 19.56
CA ASN A 15 -25.78 9.38 19.24
C ASN A 15 -24.66 8.42 18.80
N ILE A 16 -24.56 8.20 17.49
CA ILE A 16 -23.43 7.51 16.88
C ILE A 16 -22.23 8.44 17.09
N ILE A 17 -21.60 8.29 18.26
CA ILE A 17 -20.20 8.64 18.41
C ILE A 17 -19.49 7.78 17.37
N ASP A 18 -18.82 8.45 16.44
CA ASP A 18 -18.06 7.88 15.33
C ASP A 18 -16.82 7.14 15.87
N GLU A 19 -17.03 6.20 16.79
CA GLU A 19 -16.02 5.27 17.26
C GLU A 19 -15.76 4.29 16.11
N GLU A 20 -14.55 4.46 15.56
CA GLU A 20 -13.94 3.66 14.52
C GLU A 20 -14.39 2.20 14.60
N LYS A 21 -15.20 1.80 13.61
CA LYS A 21 -15.35 0.39 13.29
C LYS A 21 -14.02 -0.04 12.68
N ASP A 22 -13.04 -0.33 13.53
CA ASP A 22 -11.94 -1.22 13.14
C ASP A 22 -12.60 -2.45 12.53
N PRO A 23 -12.33 -2.80 11.26
CA PRO A 23 -12.84 -4.04 10.72
C PRO A 23 -12.19 -5.16 11.53
N MET A 24 -12.97 -5.72 12.46
CA MET A 24 -12.64 -6.92 13.19
C MET A 24 -12.30 -7.99 12.16
N VAL A 25 -11.04 -8.40 12.11
CA VAL A 25 -10.61 -9.55 11.31
C VAL A 25 -11.21 -10.77 11.97
N VAL A 26 -12.37 -11.20 11.47
CA VAL A 26 -12.91 -12.51 11.76
C VAL A 26 -12.01 -13.50 11.04
N LEU A 27 -11.07 -14.11 11.77
CA LEU A 27 -10.41 -15.34 11.34
C LEU A 27 -11.44 -16.47 11.45
N GLY A 28 -12.37 -16.48 10.51
CA GLY A 28 -13.37 -17.52 10.36
C GLY A 28 -12.73 -18.70 9.64
N GLU A 29 -12.54 -19.79 10.36
CA GLU A 29 -12.03 -21.04 9.83
C GLU A 29 -12.84 -21.54 8.61
N ASN A 30 -12.07 -21.85 7.56
CA ASN A 30 -12.35 -22.78 6.46
C ASN A 30 -13.32 -22.34 5.34
N ILE A 31 -12.67 -21.99 4.22
CA ILE A 31 -12.91 -22.37 2.80
C ILE A 31 -12.80 -21.10 1.91
N ALA A 32 -11.56 -20.69 1.56
CA ALA A 32 -11.15 -19.79 0.44
C ALA A 32 -9.87 -18.95 0.73
N ASP A 33 -9.05 -19.31 1.72
CA ASP A 33 -7.95 -18.45 2.18
C ASP A 33 -6.80 -18.22 1.18
N GLU A 34 -6.64 -19.06 0.15
CA GLU A 34 -5.58 -18.90 -0.84
C GLU A 34 -5.80 -17.70 -1.80
N GLN A 35 -7.04 -17.28 -2.04
CA GLN A 35 -7.34 -16.19 -2.99
C GLN A 35 -7.46 -14.80 -2.32
N LEU A 36 -7.41 -14.74 -0.98
CA LEU A 36 -7.59 -13.48 -0.23
C LEU A 36 -6.38 -12.54 -0.32
N TYR A 37 -5.21 -13.07 -0.68
CA TYR A 37 -3.95 -12.31 -0.71
C TYR A 37 -3.59 -11.76 -2.10
N ASP A 38 -4.20 -12.24 -3.17
CA ASP A 38 -3.88 -11.85 -4.56
C ASP A 38 -4.07 -10.36 -4.86
N LEU A 39 -4.87 -9.67 -4.04
CA LEU A 39 -5.12 -8.22 -4.14
C LEU A 39 -4.64 -7.44 -2.91
N CYS A 40 -3.70 -8.00 -2.16
CA CYS A 40 -3.15 -7.38 -0.97
C CYS A 40 -1.73 -6.86 -1.20
N LEU A 41 -1.48 -5.66 -0.68
CA LEU A 41 -0.18 -5.03 -0.65
C LEU A 41 0.18 -4.77 0.81
N VAL A 42 1.40 -5.06 1.19
CA VAL A 42 1.96 -4.69 2.49
C VAL A 42 2.93 -3.56 2.29
N GLY A 43 2.85 -2.54 3.12
CA GLY A 43 3.76 -1.41 3.04
C GLY A 43 4.20 -0.87 4.38
N ARG A 44 5.30 -0.12 4.36
CA ARG A 44 5.88 0.57 5.50
C ARG A 44 6.39 1.93 5.07
N VAL A 45 6.09 2.95 5.86
CA VAL A 45 6.65 4.29 5.70
C VAL A 45 8.06 4.29 6.30
N LEU A 46 9.06 4.68 5.51
CA LEU A 46 10.45 4.77 5.95
C LEU A 46 10.68 6.03 6.80
N THR A 47 10.35 5.91 8.08
CA THR A 47 10.55 6.95 9.08
C THR A 47 10.67 6.38 10.49
N ASP A 48 11.54 6.98 11.30
CA ASP A 48 11.66 6.64 12.71
C ASP A 48 10.51 7.24 13.53
N SER A 49 9.96 8.36 13.06
CA SER A 49 8.85 9.07 13.69
C SER A 49 7.55 8.25 13.71
N VAL A 50 6.68 8.59 14.66
CA VAL A 50 5.32 8.05 14.70
C VAL A 50 4.50 8.65 13.56
N VAL A 51 3.94 7.78 12.72
CA VAL A 51 3.06 8.18 11.61
C VAL A 51 1.62 8.30 12.13
N ASN A 52 0.97 9.43 11.85
CA ASN A 52 -0.47 9.57 12.06
C ASN A 52 -1.22 8.69 11.05
N PHE A 53 -1.67 7.52 11.50
CA PHE A 53 -2.29 6.52 10.66
C PHE A 53 -3.62 7.00 10.02
N PRO A 54 -4.56 7.62 10.76
CA PRO A 54 -5.75 8.22 10.14
C PRO A 54 -5.44 9.18 9.00
N SER A 55 -4.44 10.07 9.18
CA SER A 55 -4.02 10.98 8.11
C SER A 55 -3.44 10.23 6.91
N LEU A 56 -2.56 9.25 7.14
CA LEU A 56 -2.00 8.42 6.06
C LEU A 56 -3.09 7.70 5.28
N ARG A 57 -4.00 7.03 5.98
CA ARG A 57 -5.12 6.29 5.39
C ARG A 57 -5.97 7.20 4.50
N ASN A 58 -6.40 8.35 5.03
CA ASN A 58 -7.24 9.28 4.29
C ASN A 58 -6.50 9.89 3.09
N THR A 59 -5.23 10.27 3.25
CA THR A 59 -4.43 10.80 2.16
C THR A 59 -4.25 9.78 1.04
N LEU A 60 -3.88 8.54 1.35
CA LEU A 60 -3.64 7.51 0.32
C LEU A 60 -4.94 7.07 -0.35
N ALA A 61 -6.02 6.87 0.41
CA ALA A 61 -7.32 6.51 -0.16
C ALA A 61 -7.84 7.59 -1.12
N ASN A 62 -7.70 8.87 -0.76
CA ASN A 62 -8.09 9.98 -1.63
C ASN A 62 -7.16 10.14 -2.83
N LEU A 63 -5.85 9.92 -2.66
CA LEU A 63 -4.85 10.07 -3.71
C LEU A 63 -4.99 8.99 -4.79
N TRP A 64 -5.14 7.73 -4.38
CA TRP A 64 -5.28 6.61 -5.31
C TRP A 64 -6.67 6.54 -5.93
N HIS A 65 -7.70 7.02 -5.21
CA HIS A 65 -9.08 7.06 -5.65
C HIS A 65 -9.52 5.74 -6.37
N PRO A 66 -9.38 4.58 -5.71
CA PRO A 66 -9.66 3.29 -6.34
C PRO A 66 -11.15 3.17 -6.70
N LEU A 67 -11.44 2.56 -7.86
CA LEU A 67 -12.80 2.42 -8.37
C LEU A 67 -13.68 1.56 -7.46
N LYS A 68 -13.13 0.48 -6.90
CA LYS A 68 -13.85 -0.42 -5.98
C LYS A 68 -13.51 -0.19 -4.52
N GLY A 69 -12.78 0.88 -4.21
CA GLY A 69 -12.31 1.14 -2.85
C GLY A 69 -11.04 0.38 -2.49
N VAL A 70 -10.50 0.71 -1.32
CA VAL A 70 -9.35 0.05 -0.69
C VAL A 70 -9.59 0.00 0.82
N SER A 71 -9.31 -1.14 1.44
CA SER A 71 -9.22 -1.24 2.90
C SER A 71 -7.77 -1.03 3.31
N ILE A 72 -7.52 -0.11 4.24
CA ILE A 72 -6.19 0.19 4.76
C ILE A 72 -6.20 -0.08 6.25
N THR A 73 -5.43 -1.06 6.68
CA THR A 73 -5.41 -1.56 8.06
C THR A 73 -3.99 -1.44 8.62
N LYS A 74 -3.88 -0.92 9.84
CA LYS A 74 -2.60 -0.87 10.55
C LYS A 74 -2.30 -2.26 11.10
N LEU A 75 -1.07 -2.73 10.88
CA LEU A 75 -0.56 -3.96 11.45
C LEU A 75 0.48 -3.66 12.54
N GLU A 76 1.14 -4.70 13.04
CA GLU A 76 2.24 -4.56 13.99
C GLU A 76 3.50 -4.01 13.31
N ASN A 77 4.51 -3.63 14.08
CA ASN A 77 5.84 -3.26 13.57
C ASN A 77 5.85 -2.18 12.46
N LYS A 78 4.95 -1.19 12.58
CA LYS A 78 4.77 -0.10 11.59
C LYS A 78 4.38 -0.59 10.18
N MET A 79 3.88 -1.82 10.07
CA MET A 79 3.40 -2.41 8.82
C MET A 79 1.96 -1.95 8.56
N ILE A 80 1.59 -1.89 7.28
CA ILE A 80 0.28 -1.44 6.83
C ILE A 80 -0.18 -2.42 5.75
N LEU A 81 -1.39 -2.94 5.91
CA LEU A 81 -2.04 -3.79 4.91
C LEU A 81 -2.99 -2.96 4.07
N PHE A 82 -2.84 -3.03 2.76
CA PHE A 82 -3.75 -2.46 1.78
C PHE A 82 -4.43 -3.61 1.05
N ARG A 83 -5.75 -3.75 1.20
CA ARG A 83 -6.56 -4.73 0.47
C ARG A 83 -7.38 -4.01 -0.59
N PHE A 84 -7.11 -4.36 -1.84
CA PHE A 84 -7.86 -3.88 -2.99
C PHE A 84 -8.99 -4.86 -3.34
N TYR A 85 -10.01 -4.34 -4.01
CA TYR A 85 -11.14 -5.14 -4.50
C TYR A 85 -11.18 -5.24 -6.03
N SER A 86 -10.14 -4.73 -6.69
CA SER A 86 -9.97 -4.69 -8.14
C SER A 86 -8.49 -4.79 -8.49
N GLU A 87 -8.14 -5.72 -9.37
CA GLU A 87 -6.77 -5.85 -9.91
C GLU A 87 -6.32 -4.57 -10.63
N ILE A 88 -7.25 -3.92 -11.34
CA ILE A 88 -6.96 -2.66 -12.04
C ILE A 88 -6.56 -1.55 -11.06
N ASP A 89 -7.19 -1.50 -9.88
CA ASP A 89 -6.84 -0.49 -8.87
C ASP A 89 -5.47 -0.79 -8.25
N LEU A 90 -5.17 -2.06 -7.96
CA LEU A 90 -3.85 -2.50 -7.49
C LEU A 90 -2.76 -2.16 -8.51
N MET A 91 -2.95 -2.52 -9.78
CA MET A 91 -1.98 -2.25 -10.84
C MET A 91 -1.69 -0.76 -11.00
N ARG A 92 -2.74 0.09 -10.96
CA ARG A 92 -2.54 1.55 -11.01
C ARG A 92 -1.68 2.07 -9.86
N VAL A 93 -1.85 1.52 -8.66
CA VAL A 93 -1.02 1.87 -7.51
C VAL A 93 0.42 1.40 -7.73
N LEU A 94 0.63 0.19 -8.24
CA LEU A 94 1.97 -0.34 -8.51
C LEU A 94 2.68 0.44 -9.62
N ASP A 95 1.99 0.80 -10.71
CA ASP A 95 2.55 1.58 -11.82
C ASP A 95 2.95 2.99 -11.39
N GLY A 96 2.31 3.52 -10.36
CA GLY A 96 2.62 4.83 -9.78
C GLY A 96 3.79 4.85 -8.80
N LEU A 97 4.47 3.72 -8.57
CA LEU A 97 5.61 3.67 -7.64
C LEU A 97 6.79 4.53 -8.13
N PRO A 98 7.53 5.18 -7.19
CA PRO A 98 7.38 5.12 -5.73
C PRO A 98 6.31 6.08 -5.16
N TRP A 99 5.66 5.70 -4.05
CA TRP A 99 4.75 6.60 -3.29
C TRP A 99 5.40 7.20 -2.06
N PHE A 100 4.94 8.39 -1.69
CA PHE A 100 5.41 9.12 -0.52
C PHE A 100 4.25 9.57 0.36
N PHE A 101 4.48 9.60 1.68
CA PHE A 101 3.62 10.25 2.65
C PHE A 101 4.45 11.20 3.51
N ASN A 102 4.06 12.48 3.58
CA ASN A 102 4.79 13.51 4.33
C ASN A 102 6.30 13.55 4.05
N ARG A 103 6.70 13.43 2.77
CA ARG A 103 8.10 13.36 2.29
C ARG A 103 8.88 12.11 2.73
N HIS A 104 8.22 11.11 3.30
CA HIS A 104 8.80 9.81 3.58
C HIS A 104 8.35 8.80 2.53
N LEU A 105 9.31 8.02 2.02
CA LEU A 105 9.05 6.94 1.06
C LEU A 105 8.21 5.85 1.72
N ILE A 106 7.24 5.30 0.98
CA ILE A 106 6.53 4.09 1.34
C ILE A 106 7.08 2.95 0.49
N VAL A 107 7.59 1.91 1.15
CA VAL A 107 8.04 0.68 0.49
C VAL A 107 6.89 -0.31 0.52
N PHE A 108 6.68 -1.02 -0.58
CA PHE A 108 5.58 -1.97 -0.73
C PHE A 108 6.06 -3.35 -1.19
N HIS A 109 5.26 -4.37 -0.87
CA HIS A 109 5.40 -5.75 -1.30
C HIS A 109 4.01 -6.32 -1.60
N ILE A 110 3.87 -7.02 -2.72
CA ILE A 110 2.62 -7.72 -3.07
C ILE A 110 2.59 -9.01 -2.29
N LEU A 111 1.56 -9.22 -1.46
CA LEU A 111 1.43 -10.43 -0.66
C LEU A 111 1.18 -11.64 -1.56
N ALA A 112 2.00 -12.67 -1.42
CA ALA A 112 1.74 -13.97 -2.00
C ALA A 112 0.97 -14.86 -1.01
N GLY A 113 0.26 -15.87 -1.51
CA GLY A 113 -0.42 -16.86 -0.69
C GLY A 113 0.54 -17.53 0.30
N GLY A 114 0.17 -17.52 1.60
CA GLY A 114 0.95 -18.12 2.67
C GLY A 114 2.03 -17.22 3.28
N GLU A 115 2.24 -16.00 2.77
CA GLU A 115 3.14 -15.04 3.41
C GLU A 115 2.50 -14.40 4.65
N GLU A 116 3.28 -14.21 5.70
CA GLU A 116 2.84 -13.52 6.91
C GLU A 116 3.14 -12.01 6.79
N PRO A 117 2.13 -11.13 6.80
CA PRO A 117 2.30 -9.70 6.51
C PRO A 117 3.29 -8.95 7.41
N ASN A 118 3.44 -9.34 8.69
CA ASN A 118 4.31 -8.65 9.64
C ASN A 118 5.80 -9.03 9.52
N SER A 119 6.09 -10.17 8.88
CA SER A 119 7.43 -10.75 8.74
C SER A 119 8.13 -10.37 7.43
N ILE A 120 7.43 -9.72 6.51
CA ILE A 120 7.95 -9.37 5.19
C ILE A 120 9.03 -8.26 5.29
N PRO A 121 10.24 -8.52 4.79
CA PRO A 121 11.30 -7.52 4.78
C PRO A 121 11.08 -6.47 3.67
N LEU A 122 10.69 -5.26 4.05
CA LEU A 122 10.49 -4.13 3.13
C LEU A 122 11.76 -3.27 2.99
N TRP A 123 12.78 -3.80 2.31
CA TRP A 123 14.08 -3.12 2.12
C TRP A 123 14.28 -2.52 0.73
N HIS A 124 13.50 -2.96 -0.25
CA HIS A 124 13.71 -2.62 -1.65
C HIS A 124 12.46 -1.96 -2.25
N THR A 125 12.66 -0.96 -3.10
CA THR A 125 11.62 -0.40 -3.96
C THR A 125 12.19 -0.16 -5.35
N ALA A 126 11.37 -0.31 -6.37
CA ALA A 126 11.68 0.16 -7.71
C ALA A 126 11.44 1.67 -7.79
N PHE A 127 12.23 2.38 -8.59
CA PHE A 127 12.01 3.78 -8.93
C PHE A 127 12.47 4.04 -10.36
N TRP A 128 11.76 4.95 -11.03
CA TRP A 128 12.12 5.41 -12.36
C TRP A 128 13.28 6.41 -12.28
N VAL A 129 14.33 6.16 -13.07
CA VAL A 129 15.48 7.07 -13.19
C VAL A 129 15.49 7.67 -14.59
N GLN A 130 15.40 9.00 -14.66
CA GLN A 130 15.61 9.73 -15.90
C GLN A 130 17.06 10.17 -16.01
N VAL A 131 17.76 9.72 -17.04
CA VAL A 131 19.15 10.10 -17.31
C VAL A 131 19.16 11.34 -18.21
N HIS A 132 19.74 12.43 -17.74
CA HIS A 132 19.90 13.67 -18.49
C HIS A 132 21.32 13.79 -19.07
N ASN A 133 21.47 14.59 -20.14
CA ASN A 133 22.76 14.93 -20.76
C ASN A 133 23.58 13.74 -21.26
N LEU A 134 22.92 12.76 -21.91
CA LEU A 134 23.64 11.74 -22.65
C LEU A 134 24.46 12.42 -23.77
N PRO A 135 25.78 12.17 -23.86
CA PRO A 135 26.62 12.81 -24.86
C PRO A 135 26.17 12.46 -26.28
N ILE A 136 26.25 13.42 -27.20
CA ILE A 136 25.86 13.23 -28.60
C ILE A 136 26.75 12.12 -29.19
N GLY A 137 26.16 10.95 -29.44
CA GLY A 137 26.88 9.74 -29.89
C GLY A 137 26.40 8.44 -29.27
N VAL A 138 25.67 8.46 -28.14
CA VAL A 138 25.17 7.23 -27.46
C VAL A 138 23.81 6.73 -28.00
N THR A 139 23.26 7.35 -29.05
CA THR A 139 21.90 7.05 -29.56
C THR A 139 21.87 6.14 -30.78
N SER A 140 22.98 5.52 -31.17
CA SER A 140 23.00 4.49 -32.23
C SER A 140 22.79 3.10 -31.62
N GLU A 141 22.08 2.22 -32.35
CA GLU A 141 21.70 0.84 -31.97
C GLU A 141 22.85 -0.04 -31.46
N GLY A 142 24.11 0.37 -31.62
CA GLY A 142 25.29 -0.33 -31.10
C GLY A 142 25.75 0.05 -29.68
N THR A 143 25.17 1.07 -29.02
CA THR A 143 25.73 1.62 -27.76
C THR A 143 24.86 1.41 -26.51
N ALA A 144 23.66 0.82 -26.65
CA ALA A 144 22.85 0.33 -25.52
C ALA A 144 23.62 -0.59 -24.53
N PRO A 145 24.60 -1.41 -24.95
CA PRO A 145 25.36 -2.25 -24.01
C PRO A 145 26.10 -1.47 -22.94
N SER A 146 26.51 -0.21 -23.20
CA SER A 146 27.33 0.57 -22.26
C SER A 146 26.53 1.06 -21.05
N LEU A 147 25.26 1.42 -21.25
CA LEU A 147 24.36 1.82 -20.15
C LEU A 147 23.92 0.61 -19.31
N VAL A 148 23.65 -0.53 -19.96
CA VAL A 148 23.37 -1.79 -19.26
C VAL A 148 24.58 -2.25 -18.45
N THR A 149 25.80 -2.09 -18.98
CA THR A 149 27.05 -2.43 -18.28
C THR A 149 27.29 -1.50 -17.08
N LEU A 150 26.98 -0.20 -17.20
CA LEU A 150 27.06 0.75 -16.08
C LEU A 150 26.10 0.39 -14.93
N LEU A 151 24.85 0.04 -15.26
CA LEU A 151 23.86 -0.38 -14.26
C LEU A 151 24.21 -1.75 -13.66
N ALA A 152 24.73 -2.70 -14.45
CA ALA A 152 25.22 -4.00 -13.97
C ALA A 152 26.43 -3.86 -13.03
N ASN A 153 27.34 -2.92 -13.32
CA ASN A 153 28.48 -2.62 -12.46
C ASN A 153 28.02 -1.98 -11.13
N LEU A 154 26.99 -1.12 -11.15
CA LEU A 154 26.38 -0.59 -9.93
C LEU A 154 25.71 -1.69 -9.09
N TRP A 155 25.00 -2.62 -9.73
CA TRP A 155 24.36 -3.75 -9.05
C TRP A 155 25.37 -4.71 -8.41
N SER A 156 26.53 -4.92 -9.05
CA SER A 156 27.60 -5.74 -8.47
C SER A 156 28.36 -5.05 -7.33
N MET A 157 28.33 -3.71 -7.25
CA MET A 157 28.93 -2.95 -6.14
C MET A 157 28.04 -2.91 -4.90
N THR A 158 26.72 -2.99 -5.03
CA THR A 158 25.79 -2.95 -3.89
C THR A 158 25.65 -4.29 -3.15
N GLN A 159 26.16 -5.40 -3.71
CA GLN A 159 26.21 -6.73 -3.07
C GLN A 159 27.55 -7.02 -2.35
N ARG A 160 28.40 -6.00 -2.18
CA ARG A 160 29.78 -6.17 -1.69
C ARG A 160 30.05 -5.53 -0.32
N TRP A 161 29.00 -5.16 0.41
CA TRP A 161 29.04 -4.71 1.80
C TRP A 161 28.08 -5.53 2.65
#